data_AF-A0A3G6MLD2-F1
#
_entry.id   AF-A0A3G6MLD2-F1
#
_cell.length_a   1.000
_cell.length_b   1.000
_cell.length_c   1.000
_cell.angle_alpha   90.00
_cell.angle_beta   90.00
_cell.angle_gamma   90.00
#
_symmetry.space_group_name_H-M   'P 1'
#
loop_
_entity.id
_entity.type
_entity.pdbx_description
1 polymer ?
#
loop_
_entity_poly.entity_id
_entity_poly.type
_entity_poly.pdbx_seq_one_letter_code
_entity_poly.pdbx_strand_id
1 'polypeptide(L)'
;MKKTIILLAAVLGITANAQTWNLAGNAGTTATDFIGTTDAQPLIFKTNNAEKMKINPDGRFIFFNVNTPGQLWDKNLFFGGGINNATTFNNAVFGMGAFTQNTVGGGNTALGTNSMSLMTSGEINVSVGFNSMRNTQGGSSNVAVGMNSLEYFQNGNGNVGVGTGAMGAGSLVGDSNVAVGLSALRYLNSGNSNVVLGAESFRAISKGSNNINVGFSNARYITSGSNNIFIGSNITPYNTTSPNNELNIGNWIVGNNGTIGIGTFTAQLPVDGIAPDGEKYKLFVKDGIRTEKVKVDIAASNGWADYVFEKDYKLMSLNDLSQFINKNGHLPEVPTTKEAIENGIELKEMNILLLKKVEELTLHLIQQNKELVSQKEEIQALKKEIRSSN
;
A
#
# COMPACT_ATOMS: atom_id res chain seq x y z
N MET A 1 -6.66 109.15 -25.47
CA MET A 1 -6.08 108.87 -24.14
C MET A 1 -6.48 107.45 -23.70
N LYS A 2 -5.47 106.63 -23.38
CA LYS A 2 -5.43 105.49 -22.45
C LYS A 2 -6.60 104.47 -22.35
N LYS A 3 -6.28 103.26 -22.86
CA LYS A 3 -6.30 101.91 -22.24
C LYS A 3 -7.63 101.24 -21.81
N THR A 4 -8.02 100.19 -22.54
CA THR A 4 -8.31 98.81 -22.04
C THR A 4 -8.38 97.87 -23.28
N ILE A 5 -7.31 97.23 -23.75
CA ILE A 5 -6.78 95.89 -23.39
C ILE A 5 -7.85 94.78 -23.29
N ILE A 6 -7.98 94.02 -24.41
CA ILE A 6 -7.88 92.53 -24.56
C ILE A 6 -8.84 91.68 -23.70
N LEU A 7 -9.54 90.64 -24.17
CA LEU A 7 -9.81 90.03 -25.47
C LEU A 7 -10.95 89.03 -25.20
N LEU A 8 -11.91 89.01 -26.13
CA LEU A 8 -12.88 87.97 -26.45
C LEU A 8 -12.83 86.67 -25.62
N ALA A 9 -13.95 86.40 -24.94
CA ALA A 9 -14.32 85.09 -24.43
C ALA A 9 -14.38 84.07 -25.59
N ALA A 10 -13.28 83.36 -25.82
CA ALA A 10 -13.29 82.12 -26.56
C ALA A 10 -13.42 80.98 -25.54
N VAL A 11 -14.66 80.52 -25.38
CA VAL A 11 -15.00 79.22 -24.82
C VAL A 11 -14.27 78.17 -25.67
N LEU A 12 -13.04 77.83 -25.30
CA LEU A 12 -12.44 76.58 -25.72
C LEU A 12 -13.04 75.51 -24.82
N GLY A 13 -13.95 74.76 -25.44
CA GLY A 13 -14.77 73.74 -24.81
C GLY A 13 -13.96 72.85 -23.87
N ILE A 14 -14.55 72.67 -22.71
CA ILE A 14 -14.26 71.58 -21.79
C ILE A 14 -14.49 70.29 -22.57
N THR A 15 -13.47 69.70 -23.17
CA THR A 15 -13.45 68.25 -23.36
C THR A 15 -12.78 67.65 -22.13
N ALA A 16 -13.46 67.78 -20.99
CA ALA A 16 -13.26 66.85 -19.91
C ALA A 16 -13.81 65.51 -20.41
N ASN A 17 -13.00 64.74 -21.13
CA ASN A 17 -13.26 63.33 -21.38
C ASN A 17 -13.03 62.52 -20.10
N ALA A 18 -13.51 63.02 -18.96
CA ALA A 18 -13.66 62.23 -17.76
C ALA A 18 -15.07 61.64 -17.84
N GLN A 19 -15.21 60.42 -18.35
CA GLN A 19 -16.42 59.64 -18.13
C GLN A 19 -16.61 59.50 -16.62
N THR A 20 -17.51 60.29 -16.05
CA THR A 20 -17.94 60.16 -14.67
C THR A 20 -18.80 58.91 -14.54
N TRP A 21 -18.51 58.07 -13.55
CA TRP A 21 -19.35 56.92 -13.23
C TRP A 21 -20.74 57.41 -12.78
N ASN A 22 -21.78 57.09 -13.54
CA ASN A 22 -23.15 57.44 -13.20
C ASN A 22 -23.77 56.37 -12.27
N LEU A 23 -24.39 56.79 -11.16
CA LEU A 23 -25.07 55.91 -10.21
C LEU A 23 -26.34 55.24 -10.78
N ALA A 24 -26.90 55.79 -11.86
CA ALA A 24 -28.12 55.26 -12.51
C ALA A 24 -27.83 54.21 -13.60
N GLY A 25 -26.57 53.90 -13.90
CA GLY A 25 -26.19 53.09 -15.06
C GLY A 25 -26.37 53.81 -16.41
N ASN A 26 -26.10 53.13 -17.52
CA ASN A 26 -26.25 53.67 -18.86
C ASN A 26 -27.65 53.34 -19.41
N ALA A 27 -28.48 54.35 -19.71
CA ALA A 27 -29.74 54.16 -20.43
C ALA A 27 -29.49 54.06 -21.94
N GLY A 28 -30.16 53.13 -22.64
CA GLY A 28 -30.10 53.04 -24.12
C GLY A 28 -28.85 52.41 -24.71
N THR A 29 -28.28 51.37 -24.07
CA THR A 29 -27.02 50.73 -24.48
C THR A 29 -27.05 50.11 -25.89
N THR A 30 -25.95 50.26 -26.61
CA THR A 30 -25.62 49.77 -27.96
C THR A 30 -24.36 48.89 -27.92
N ALA A 31 -23.93 48.33 -29.05
CA ALA A 31 -22.75 47.46 -29.14
C ALA A 31 -21.40 48.17 -28.85
N THR A 32 -21.37 49.50 -28.79
CA THR A 32 -20.16 50.29 -28.50
C THR A 32 -20.07 50.73 -27.03
N ASP A 33 -21.08 50.44 -26.21
CA ASP A 33 -21.08 50.81 -24.79
C ASP A 33 -20.38 49.73 -23.96
N PHE A 34 -19.26 50.08 -23.33
CA PHE A 34 -18.48 49.15 -22.51
C PHE A 34 -17.99 49.82 -21.21
N ILE A 35 -17.74 49.00 -20.18
CA ILE A 35 -17.06 49.40 -18.94
C ILE A 35 -15.63 48.84 -19.05
N GLY A 36 -14.66 49.68 -19.41
CA GLY A 36 -13.30 49.22 -19.67
C GLY A 36 -12.38 50.27 -20.26
N THR A 37 -11.29 49.80 -20.88
CA THR A 37 -10.33 50.59 -21.66
C THR A 37 -10.43 50.20 -23.15
N THR A 38 -10.14 51.13 -24.08
CA THR A 38 -10.08 50.83 -25.53
C THR A 38 -8.68 50.38 -25.99
N ASP A 39 -7.71 50.39 -25.09
CA ASP A 39 -6.30 50.10 -25.32
C ASP A 39 -5.82 48.96 -24.42
N ALA A 40 -4.54 48.59 -24.53
CA ALA A 40 -3.94 47.56 -23.70
C ALA A 40 -3.60 48.06 -22.28
N GLN A 41 -4.45 48.91 -21.69
CA GLN A 41 -4.33 49.33 -20.29
C GLN A 41 -5.31 48.56 -19.40
N PRO A 42 -4.97 48.27 -18.13
CA PRO A 42 -5.90 47.62 -17.22
C PRO A 42 -7.12 48.46 -16.86
N LEU A 43 -8.30 47.83 -16.71
CA LEU A 43 -9.45 48.43 -16.01
C LEU A 43 -9.22 48.33 -14.50
N ILE A 44 -9.12 49.45 -13.78
CA ILE A 44 -8.72 49.48 -12.36
C ILE A 44 -9.91 49.93 -11.47
N PHE A 45 -10.18 49.16 -10.42
CA PHE A 45 -11.12 49.47 -9.35
C PHE A 45 -10.35 49.86 -8.09
N LYS A 46 -10.67 51.02 -7.52
CA LYS A 46 -10.00 51.59 -6.34
C LYS A 46 -10.97 51.81 -5.19
N THR A 47 -10.48 51.69 -3.95
CA THR A 47 -11.13 52.25 -2.76
C THR A 47 -10.14 53.13 -1.99
N ASN A 48 -10.56 54.32 -1.57
CA ASN A 48 -9.68 55.34 -0.97
C ASN A 48 -8.40 55.61 -1.80
N ASN A 49 -8.56 55.72 -3.13
CA ASN A 49 -7.47 55.90 -4.10
C ASN A 49 -6.40 54.78 -4.13
N ALA A 50 -6.58 53.69 -3.38
CA ALA A 50 -5.76 52.50 -3.46
C ALA A 50 -6.40 51.50 -4.43
N GLU A 51 -5.60 50.94 -5.33
CA GLU A 51 -6.03 49.84 -6.21
C GLU A 51 -6.46 48.65 -5.36
N LYS A 52 -7.65 48.12 -5.65
CA LYS A 52 -8.22 46.94 -4.97
C LYS A 52 -8.51 45.81 -5.94
N MET A 53 -8.77 46.14 -7.19
CA MET A 53 -8.96 45.16 -8.23
C MET A 53 -8.56 45.74 -9.59
N LYS A 54 -8.06 44.91 -10.51
CA LYS A 54 -7.93 45.30 -11.92
C LYS A 54 -8.18 44.14 -12.87
N ILE A 55 -8.68 44.44 -14.06
CA ILE A 55 -8.69 43.52 -15.21
C ILE A 55 -7.50 43.91 -16.09
N ASN A 56 -6.50 43.05 -16.24
CA ASN A 56 -5.34 43.36 -17.09
C ASN A 56 -5.66 43.15 -18.59
N PRO A 57 -4.77 43.57 -19.52
CA PRO A 57 -4.97 43.39 -20.96
C PRO A 57 -5.09 41.92 -21.40
N ASP A 58 -4.59 40.99 -20.58
CA ASP A 58 -4.70 39.55 -20.78
C ASP A 58 -6.05 38.98 -20.27
N GLY A 59 -6.99 39.83 -19.84
CA GLY A 59 -8.32 39.43 -19.37
C GLY A 59 -8.37 38.92 -17.91
N ARG A 60 -7.29 39.07 -17.13
CA ARG A 60 -7.20 38.54 -15.76
C ARG A 60 -7.72 39.52 -14.72
N PHE A 61 -8.56 39.01 -13.81
CA PHE A 61 -8.91 39.67 -12.56
C PHE A 61 -7.79 39.55 -11.52
N ILE A 62 -7.30 40.69 -11.04
CA ILE A 62 -6.28 40.81 -10.01
C ILE A 62 -6.91 41.55 -8.83
N PHE A 63 -6.90 40.97 -7.63
CA PHE A 63 -7.37 41.62 -6.41
C PHE A 63 -6.20 41.97 -5.49
N PHE A 64 -6.14 43.21 -5.01
CA PHE A 64 -5.12 43.68 -4.09
C PHE A 64 -5.67 43.75 -2.66
N ASN A 65 -4.99 43.11 -1.71
CA ASN A 65 -5.24 43.31 -0.29
C ASN A 65 -3.92 43.67 0.40
N VAL A 66 -3.71 44.96 0.68
CA VAL A 66 -2.48 45.51 1.27
C VAL A 66 -2.79 46.02 2.66
N ASN A 67 -2.33 45.31 3.69
CA ASN A 67 -2.10 45.87 5.02
C ASN A 67 -0.72 45.50 5.62
N THR A 68 0.09 44.64 4.97
CA THR A 68 1.42 44.26 5.51
C THR A 68 2.41 43.87 4.40
N PRO A 69 3.38 44.74 4.04
CA PRO A 69 4.43 44.43 3.06
C PRO A 69 5.39 43.32 3.56
N GLY A 70 5.73 42.35 2.69
CA GLY A 70 6.86 41.43 2.91
C GLY A 70 6.50 40.00 3.37
N GLN A 71 5.22 39.63 3.33
CA GLN A 71 4.80 38.25 3.58
C GLN A 71 4.41 37.58 2.27
N LEU A 72 4.83 36.34 2.03
CA LEU A 72 4.46 35.56 0.83
C LEU A 72 2.94 35.46 0.58
N TRP A 73 2.12 35.76 1.59
CA TRP A 73 0.64 35.80 1.55
C TRP A 73 0.07 37.15 1.11
N ASP A 74 0.90 38.13 0.69
CA ASP A 74 0.48 39.45 0.21
C ASP A 74 0.09 39.49 -1.28
N LYS A 75 0.02 38.32 -1.96
CA LYS A 75 -0.24 38.22 -3.40
C LYS A 75 -1.62 37.62 -3.72
N ASN A 76 -2.42 38.44 -4.41
CA ASN A 76 -3.58 38.21 -5.30
C ASN A 76 -4.46 36.97 -5.11
N LEU A 77 -5.77 37.20 -4.97
CA LEU A 77 -6.79 36.22 -5.35
C LEU A 77 -6.89 36.20 -6.89
N PHE A 78 -6.53 35.10 -7.54
CA PHE A 78 -6.69 34.93 -8.98
C PHE A 78 -8.00 34.19 -9.27
N PHE A 79 -8.78 34.66 -10.24
CA PHE A 79 -9.79 33.85 -10.94
C PHE A 79 -9.30 33.71 -12.38
N GLY A 80 -8.77 32.54 -12.73
CA GLY A 80 -8.03 32.30 -13.99
C GLY A 80 -6.53 32.58 -13.84
N GLY A 81 -5.73 31.53 -13.69
CA GLY A 81 -4.36 31.58 -13.14
C GLY A 81 -3.22 31.88 -14.10
N GLY A 82 -2.00 31.98 -13.54
CA GLY A 82 -0.70 32.01 -14.23
C GLY A 82 0.21 33.19 -13.85
N ILE A 83 1.52 33.09 -14.10
CA ILE A 83 2.36 34.29 -14.28
C ILE A 83 2.10 34.88 -15.68
N ASN A 84 2.37 36.17 -15.91
CA ASN A 84 2.25 36.81 -17.24
C ASN A 84 3.42 36.40 -18.18
N ASN A 85 3.81 35.12 -18.18
CA ASN A 85 4.98 34.61 -18.90
C ASN A 85 4.51 33.62 -19.98
N ALA A 86 4.98 33.83 -21.21
CA ALA A 86 4.36 33.36 -22.45
C ALA A 86 4.41 31.83 -22.72
N THR A 87 4.83 31.00 -21.77
CA THR A 87 5.09 29.56 -21.95
C THR A 87 4.16 28.63 -21.15
N THR A 88 3.25 29.15 -20.33
CA THR A 88 2.29 28.34 -19.54
C THR A 88 0.89 28.36 -20.16
N PHE A 89 0.16 27.24 -20.17
CA PHE A 89 -1.17 27.11 -20.81
C PHE A 89 -2.16 26.27 -19.97
N ASN A 90 -3.47 26.51 -20.14
CA ASN A 90 -4.57 25.70 -19.57
C ASN A 90 -4.54 25.50 -18.03
N ASN A 91 -4.12 26.49 -17.24
CA ASN A 91 -4.09 26.39 -15.77
C ASN A 91 -5.35 27.03 -15.12
N ALA A 92 -5.98 26.34 -14.17
CA ALA A 92 -7.09 26.84 -13.37
C ALA A 92 -6.61 27.14 -11.94
N VAL A 93 -6.52 28.43 -11.55
CA VAL A 93 -6.01 28.83 -10.23
C VAL A 93 -7.05 29.68 -9.50
N PHE A 94 -7.31 29.33 -8.24
CA PHE A 94 -8.16 30.06 -7.32
C PHE A 94 -7.60 30.00 -5.89
N GLY A 95 -7.15 31.12 -5.35
CA GLY A 95 -6.61 31.19 -3.99
C GLY A 95 -5.48 32.20 -3.86
N MET A 96 -5.32 32.74 -2.65
CA MET A 96 -4.26 33.71 -2.33
C MET A 96 -2.90 33.02 -2.32
N GLY A 97 -1.89 33.61 -2.97
CA GLY A 97 -0.54 33.03 -3.04
C GLY A 97 -0.44 31.70 -3.80
N ALA A 98 -1.50 31.25 -4.46
CA ALA A 98 -1.50 30.03 -5.26
C ALA A 98 -0.71 30.24 -6.57
N PHE A 99 0.09 29.25 -6.96
CA PHE A 99 0.77 29.17 -8.26
C PHE A 99 1.64 30.41 -8.63
N THR A 100 2.42 30.95 -7.68
CA THR A 100 3.12 32.24 -7.85
C THR A 100 4.49 32.17 -8.53
N GLN A 101 5.10 31.00 -8.65
CA GLN A 101 6.46 30.83 -9.21
C GLN A 101 6.55 29.99 -10.50
N ASN A 102 5.43 29.59 -11.12
CA ASN A 102 5.48 28.64 -12.24
C ASN A 102 6.10 29.21 -13.51
N THR A 103 7.27 28.74 -13.93
CA THR A 103 8.00 29.30 -15.08
C THR A 103 7.71 28.59 -16.41
N VAL A 104 7.34 27.29 -16.39
CA VAL A 104 7.01 26.45 -17.55
C VAL A 104 5.93 25.40 -17.17
N GLY A 105 5.12 24.91 -18.11
CA GLY A 105 4.16 23.81 -17.88
C GLY A 105 2.69 24.23 -17.86
N GLY A 106 1.80 23.28 -18.18
CA GLY A 106 0.38 23.53 -18.38
C GLY A 106 -0.58 22.46 -17.83
N GLY A 107 -1.87 22.76 -17.83
CA GLY A 107 -2.93 21.83 -17.42
C GLY A 107 -3.09 21.64 -15.91
N ASN A 108 -2.58 22.56 -15.09
CA ASN A 108 -2.64 22.44 -13.63
C ASN A 108 -3.92 23.07 -13.03
N THR A 109 -4.44 22.48 -11.96
CA THR A 109 -5.53 23.03 -11.13
C THR A 109 -5.02 23.33 -9.73
N ALA A 110 -5.01 24.58 -9.29
CA ALA A 110 -4.58 24.99 -7.94
C ALA A 110 -5.70 25.75 -7.23
N LEU A 111 -6.28 25.15 -6.18
CA LEU A 111 -7.43 25.66 -5.45
C LEU A 111 -7.11 25.76 -3.95
N GLY A 112 -6.96 26.97 -3.41
CA GLY A 112 -6.71 27.23 -2.00
C GLY A 112 -5.45 28.05 -1.75
N THR A 113 -5.35 28.61 -0.54
CA THR A 113 -4.22 29.49 -0.18
C THR A 113 -2.89 28.73 -0.23
N ASN A 114 -1.90 29.32 -0.92
CA ASN A 114 -0.57 28.76 -1.18
C ASN A 114 -0.55 27.40 -1.90
N SER A 115 -1.65 26.98 -2.53
CA SER A 115 -1.68 25.77 -3.33
C SER A 115 -0.69 25.90 -4.51
N MET A 116 0.23 24.94 -4.66
CA MET A 116 1.26 24.90 -5.71
C MET A 116 2.16 26.16 -5.80
N SER A 117 2.42 26.85 -4.68
CA SER A 117 3.06 28.18 -4.73
C SER A 117 4.48 28.20 -5.32
N LEU A 118 5.27 27.15 -5.12
CA LEU A 118 6.69 27.07 -5.55
C LEU A 118 6.93 26.18 -6.78
N MET A 119 5.87 25.72 -7.47
CA MET A 119 6.02 24.92 -8.68
C MET A 119 6.68 25.75 -9.77
N THR A 120 7.66 25.18 -10.49
CA THR A 120 8.38 25.85 -11.58
C THR A 120 8.20 25.18 -12.94
N SER A 121 8.03 23.84 -13.02
CA SER A 121 8.02 23.11 -14.30
C SER A 121 7.04 21.92 -14.40
N GLY A 122 6.07 21.78 -13.48
CA GLY A 122 5.16 20.63 -13.44
C GLY A 122 3.92 20.76 -14.35
N GLU A 123 3.42 19.64 -14.87
CA GLU A 123 2.25 19.58 -15.74
C GLU A 123 1.13 18.66 -15.21
N ILE A 124 -0.13 18.97 -15.53
CA ILE A 124 -1.29 18.10 -15.26
C ILE A 124 -1.44 17.77 -13.76
N ASN A 125 -1.12 18.70 -12.86
CA ASN A 125 -1.27 18.50 -11.43
C ASN A 125 -2.61 19.06 -10.92
N VAL A 126 -3.23 18.39 -9.96
CA VAL A 126 -4.42 18.87 -9.24
C VAL A 126 -4.03 19.10 -7.79
N SER A 127 -4.26 20.31 -7.29
CA SER A 127 -3.92 20.70 -5.93
C SER A 127 -5.07 21.50 -5.33
N VAL A 128 -5.65 20.98 -4.25
CA VAL A 128 -6.84 21.53 -3.60
C VAL A 128 -6.63 21.53 -2.09
N GLY A 129 -6.55 22.71 -1.48
CA GLY A 129 -6.43 22.88 -0.03
C GLY A 129 -5.30 23.82 0.39
N PHE A 130 -5.33 24.25 1.65
CA PHE A 130 -4.31 25.12 2.25
C PHE A 130 -2.93 24.47 2.21
N ASN A 131 -1.94 25.14 1.60
CA ASN A 131 -0.56 24.66 1.37
C ASN A 131 -0.45 23.29 0.66
N SER A 132 -1.48 22.86 -0.07
CA SER A 132 -1.36 21.65 -0.90
C SER A 132 -0.25 21.84 -1.96
N MET A 133 0.68 20.89 -2.07
CA MET A 133 1.86 20.97 -2.97
C MET A 133 2.67 22.29 -2.86
N ARG A 134 2.68 22.95 -1.69
CA ARG A 134 3.24 24.30 -1.55
C ARG A 134 4.71 24.38 -2.00
N ASN A 135 5.54 23.44 -1.54
CA ASN A 135 6.99 23.43 -1.73
C ASN A 135 7.45 22.49 -2.86
N THR A 136 6.55 22.15 -3.78
CA THR A 136 6.87 21.33 -4.95
C THR A 136 7.50 22.16 -6.05
N GLN A 137 8.68 21.78 -6.54
CA GLN A 137 9.39 22.52 -7.60
C GLN A 137 9.13 21.95 -9.01
N GLY A 138 8.86 20.65 -9.13
CA GLY A 138 8.56 19.96 -10.39
C GLY A 138 7.71 18.71 -10.19
N GLY A 139 7.55 17.90 -11.25
CA GLY A 139 6.73 16.68 -11.24
C GLY A 139 5.36 16.86 -11.89
N SER A 140 4.87 15.81 -12.53
CA SER A 140 3.67 15.84 -13.36
C SER A 140 2.65 14.78 -12.97
N SER A 141 1.39 15.03 -13.30
CA SER A 141 0.27 14.09 -13.05
C SER A 141 0.05 13.76 -11.57
N ASN A 142 0.32 14.70 -10.66
CA ASN A 142 0.09 14.50 -9.23
C ASN A 142 -1.26 15.07 -8.78
N VAL A 143 -1.89 14.43 -7.80
CA VAL A 143 -3.16 14.87 -7.19
C VAL A 143 -2.94 15.08 -5.70
N ALA A 144 -3.18 16.30 -5.20
CA ALA A 144 -3.11 16.67 -3.79
C ALA A 144 -4.45 17.29 -3.38
N VAL A 145 -5.19 16.65 -2.47
CA VAL A 145 -6.47 17.17 -1.99
C VAL A 145 -6.49 17.11 -0.47
N GLY A 146 -6.45 18.27 0.19
CA GLY A 146 -6.44 18.40 1.64
C GLY A 146 -5.40 19.40 2.13
N MET A 147 -5.55 19.85 3.37
CA MET A 147 -4.58 20.75 3.99
C MET A 147 -3.21 20.06 4.10
N ASN A 148 -2.15 20.71 3.62
CA ASN A 148 -0.78 20.21 3.63
C ASN A 148 -0.60 18.84 2.94
N SER A 149 -1.50 18.45 2.02
CA SER A 149 -1.29 17.25 1.21
C SER A 149 -0.15 17.49 0.22
N LEU A 150 0.82 16.58 0.15
CA LEU A 150 2.04 16.70 -0.67
C LEU A 150 2.83 18.02 -0.42
N GLU A 151 2.72 18.65 0.75
CA GLU A 151 3.28 19.98 1.03
C GLU A 151 4.79 20.11 0.76
N TYR A 152 5.59 19.11 1.14
CA TYR A 152 7.05 19.08 0.99
C TYR A 152 7.57 18.18 -0.14
N PHE A 153 6.67 17.70 -1.02
CA PHE A 153 7.02 16.90 -2.19
C PHE A 153 8.05 17.62 -3.07
N GLN A 154 9.17 16.99 -3.38
CA GLN A 154 10.28 17.63 -4.13
C GLN A 154 10.19 17.34 -5.63
N ASN A 155 10.05 16.06 -6.00
CA ASN A 155 10.00 15.61 -7.39
C ASN A 155 9.36 14.21 -7.53
N GLY A 156 8.81 13.91 -8.71
CA GLY A 156 8.16 12.63 -9.04
C GLY A 156 6.85 12.80 -9.81
N ASN A 157 6.31 11.70 -10.32
CA ASN A 157 5.13 11.70 -11.17
C ASN A 157 4.06 10.73 -10.66
N GLY A 158 2.80 11.05 -10.90
CA GLY A 158 1.69 10.13 -10.66
C GLY A 158 1.39 9.87 -9.17
N ASN A 159 1.72 10.80 -8.28
CA ASN A 159 1.43 10.65 -6.86
C ASN A 159 0.03 11.18 -6.50
N VAL A 160 -0.70 10.47 -5.64
CA VAL A 160 -2.04 10.84 -5.19
C VAL A 160 -2.05 10.97 -3.66
N GLY A 161 -2.06 12.19 -3.15
CA GLY A 161 -2.31 12.52 -1.74
C GLY A 161 -3.72 13.05 -1.55
N VAL A 162 -4.53 12.38 -0.73
CA VAL A 162 -5.88 12.84 -0.38
C VAL A 162 -6.07 12.75 1.13
N GLY A 163 -6.41 13.86 1.78
CA GLY A 163 -6.53 13.98 3.22
C GLY A 163 -5.49 14.93 3.80
N THR A 164 -5.79 15.47 4.98
CA THR A 164 -4.90 16.40 5.68
C THR A 164 -3.56 15.76 5.95
N GLY A 165 -2.48 16.34 5.42
CA GLY A 165 -1.12 15.86 5.62
C GLY A 165 -0.76 14.52 4.96
N ALA A 166 -1.61 14.00 4.06
CA ALA A 166 -1.29 12.83 3.26
C ALA A 166 -0.04 13.11 2.41
N MET A 167 1.01 12.29 2.57
CA MET A 167 2.34 12.51 1.98
C MET A 167 2.92 13.90 2.24
N GLY A 168 2.49 14.54 3.33
CA GLY A 168 2.66 15.98 3.50
C GLY A 168 4.06 16.40 3.91
N ALA A 169 4.74 15.64 4.76
CA ALA A 169 5.92 16.11 5.52
C ALA A 169 7.26 15.48 5.11
N GLY A 170 7.24 14.40 4.33
CA GLY A 170 8.45 13.85 3.74
C GLY A 170 8.96 14.71 2.59
N SER A 171 10.28 14.76 2.40
CA SER A 171 10.91 15.40 1.24
C SER A 171 10.87 14.44 0.04
N LEU A 172 9.67 13.98 -0.32
CA LEU A 172 9.49 12.87 -1.24
C LEU A 172 10.16 13.14 -2.60
N VAL A 173 11.04 12.22 -2.96
CA VAL A 173 11.50 11.96 -4.34
C VAL A 173 11.03 10.55 -4.70
N GLY A 174 9.97 10.44 -5.51
CA GLY A 174 9.41 9.14 -5.87
C GLY A 174 8.11 9.22 -6.67
N ASP A 175 7.81 8.12 -7.36
CA ASP A 175 6.73 8.02 -8.35
C ASP A 175 5.62 7.06 -7.90
N SER A 176 4.40 7.30 -8.42
CA SER A 176 3.28 6.37 -8.35
C SER A 176 2.86 5.95 -6.94
N ASN A 177 2.95 6.85 -5.95
CA ASN A 177 2.46 6.58 -4.61
C ASN A 177 1.03 7.08 -4.41
N VAL A 178 0.21 6.32 -3.71
CA VAL A 178 -1.16 6.67 -3.34
C VAL A 178 -1.27 6.71 -1.82
N ALA A 179 -1.75 7.81 -1.28
CA ALA A 179 -2.00 8.01 0.15
C ALA A 179 -3.35 8.70 0.36
N VAL A 180 -4.31 7.98 0.90
CA VAL A 180 -5.67 8.47 1.15
C VAL A 180 -6.00 8.32 2.62
N GLY A 181 -6.15 9.45 3.33
CA GLY A 181 -6.47 9.51 4.76
C GLY A 181 -5.68 10.59 5.49
N LEU A 182 -6.13 10.96 6.69
CA LEU A 182 -5.41 11.88 7.58
C LEU A 182 -4.00 11.34 7.86
N SER A 183 -2.96 12.09 7.52
CA SER A 183 -1.54 11.71 7.71
C SER A 183 -1.14 10.35 7.11
N ALA A 184 -1.85 9.84 6.11
CA ALA A 184 -1.44 8.62 5.40
C ALA A 184 -0.08 8.85 4.73
N LEU A 185 0.87 7.91 4.91
CA LEU A 185 2.21 7.96 4.29
C LEU A 185 2.95 9.29 4.51
N ARG A 186 2.74 9.94 5.66
CA ARG A 186 3.10 11.35 5.90
C ARG A 186 4.59 11.69 5.71
N TYR A 187 5.51 10.80 6.11
CA TYR A 187 6.95 11.08 6.21
C TYR A 187 7.82 10.39 5.14
N LEU A 188 7.24 9.90 4.04
CA LEU A 188 8.01 9.22 2.99
C LEU A 188 8.99 10.19 2.31
N ASN A 189 10.29 9.92 2.40
CA ASN A 189 11.34 10.71 1.75
C ASN A 189 11.77 10.12 0.40
N SER A 190 11.77 8.79 0.27
CA SER A 190 12.12 8.12 -0.98
C SER A 190 11.37 6.80 -1.11
N GLY A 191 10.74 6.54 -2.24
CA GLY A 191 9.99 5.31 -2.43
C GLY A 191 8.97 5.42 -3.56
N ASN A 192 8.71 4.29 -4.22
CA ASN A 192 7.82 4.22 -5.36
C ASN A 192 6.71 3.20 -5.12
N SER A 193 5.59 3.38 -5.82
CA SER A 193 4.54 2.36 -5.94
C SER A 193 3.95 1.89 -4.60
N ASN A 194 3.86 2.79 -3.62
CA ASN A 194 3.18 2.49 -2.35
C ASN A 194 1.69 2.85 -2.44
N VAL A 195 0.82 1.99 -1.91
CA VAL A 195 -0.63 2.24 -1.80
C VAL A 195 -1.02 2.24 -0.33
N VAL A 196 -1.42 3.39 0.19
CA VAL A 196 -1.81 3.57 1.59
C VAL A 196 -3.21 4.17 1.66
N LEU A 197 -4.15 3.44 2.25
CA LEU A 197 -5.53 3.86 2.47
C LEU A 197 -5.87 3.76 3.95
N GLY A 198 -6.06 4.89 4.63
CA GLY A 198 -6.53 4.98 6.01
C GLY A 198 -5.75 5.98 6.85
N ALA A 199 -6.40 6.49 7.90
CA ALA A 199 -5.83 7.53 8.75
C ALA A 199 -4.66 7.00 9.59
N GLU A 200 -3.60 7.79 9.65
CA GLU A 200 -2.35 7.54 10.39
C GLU A 200 -1.65 6.22 10.00
N SER A 201 -2.02 5.64 8.85
CA SER A 201 -1.44 4.41 8.32
C SER A 201 -0.10 4.68 7.64
N PHE A 202 0.88 3.82 7.89
CA PHE A 202 2.24 3.95 7.35
C PHE A 202 2.86 5.35 7.55
N ARG A 203 2.47 6.02 8.64
CA ARG A 203 2.78 7.44 8.84
C ARG A 203 4.28 7.72 8.87
N ALA A 204 5.05 6.91 9.62
CA ALA A 204 6.46 7.15 9.92
C ALA A 204 7.44 6.60 8.89
N ILE A 205 6.98 5.88 7.86
CA ILE A 205 7.90 5.30 6.87
C ILE A 205 8.63 6.41 6.13
N SER A 206 9.94 6.32 6.08
CA SER A 206 10.81 7.30 5.43
C SER A 206 11.40 6.78 4.13
N LYS A 207 11.58 5.46 4.01
CA LYS A 207 12.11 4.79 2.81
C LYS A 207 11.42 3.45 2.56
N GLY A 208 10.91 3.23 1.36
CA GLY A 208 10.25 1.95 1.07
C GLY A 208 9.46 1.98 -0.23
N SER A 209 9.38 0.84 -0.91
CA SER A 209 8.64 0.73 -2.17
C SER A 209 7.73 -0.49 -2.18
N ASN A 210 6.74 -0.46 -3.07
CA ASN A 210 5.84 -1.59 -3.35
C ASN A 210 5.06 -2.09 -2.12
N ASN A 211 4.71 -1.18 -1.20
CA ASN A 211 3.92 -1.56 -0.04
C ASN A 211 2.43 -1.31 -0.27
N ILE A 212 1.57 -2.20 0.21
CA ILE A 212 0.13 -2.02 0.29
C ILE A 212 -0.25 -1.95 1.77
N ASN A 213 -0.88 -0.85 2.19
CA ASN A 213 -1.40 -0.71 3.55
C ASN A 213 -2.83 -0.16 3.55
N VAL A 214 -3.76 -0.91 4.12
CA VAL A 214 -5.18 -0.56 4.17
C VAL A 214 -5.73 -0.67 5.59
N GLY A 215 -6.17 0.47 6.13
CA GLY A 215 -6.93 0.60 7.37
C GLY A 215 -6.33 1.61 8.37
N PHE A 216 -6.77 1.56 9.63
CA PHE A 216 -6.49 2.63 10.60
C PHE A 216 -5.21 2.38 11.40
N SER A 217 -4.31 3.37 11.43
CA SER A 217 -3.09 3.36 12.24
C SER A 217 -2.23 2.08 12.08
N ASN A 218 -2.28 1.45 10.90
CA ASN A 218 -1.55 0.23 10.60
C ASN A 218 -0.07 0.50 10.35
N ALA A 219 0.78 -0.32 10.95
CA ALA A 219 2.23 -0.27 10.81
C ALA A 219 2.77 1.17 10.91
N ARG A 220 2.16 1.94 11.81
CA ARG A 220 2.31 3.41 11.89
C ARG A 220 3.75 3.85 12.15
N TYR A 221 4.51 3.02 12.86
CA TYR A 221 5.83 3.37 13.39
C TYR A 221 7.01 2.76 12.63
N ILE A 222 6.77 1.98 11.57
CA ILE A 222 7.90 1.49 10.76
C ILE A 222 8.58 2.66 10.08
N THR A 223 9.91 2.61 9.96
CA THR A 223 10.70 3.70 9.40
C THR A 223 11.25 3.37 8.03
N SER A 224 11.33 2.09 7.68
CA SER A 224 11.63 1.61 6.33
C SER A 224 10.92 0.29 6.02
N GLY A 225 11.05 -0.23 4.80
CA GLY A 225 10.55 -1.56 4.42
C GLY A 225 9.91 -1.58 3.04
N SER A 226 10.00 -2.72 2.35
CA SER A 226 9.46 -2.87 0.99
C SER A 226 8.69 -4.17 0.81
N ASN A 227 7.81 -4.19 -0.20
CA ASN A 227 7.04 -5.37 -0.60
C ASN A 227 6.13 -5.93 0.51
N ASN A 228 5.63 -5.08 1.40
CA ASN A 228 4.75 -5.52 2.49
C ASN A 228 3.28 -5.31 2.14
N ILE A 229 2.41 -6.16 2.70
CA ILE A 229 0.95 -6.05 2.61
C ILE A 229 0.38 -6.08 4.02
N PHE A 230 -0.19 -4.95 4.47
CA PHE A 230 -0.84 -4.81 5.78
C PHE A 230 -2.30 -4.39 5.62
N ILE A 231 -3.24 -5.23 6.05
CA ILE A 231 -4.68 -4.95 5.92
C ILE A 231 -5.36 -5.20 7.27
N GLY A 232 -5.92 -4.16 7.88
CA GLY A 232 -6.54 -4.27 9.21
C GLY A 232 -6.53 -2.95 9.99
N SER A 233 -6.46 -3.02 11.32
CA SER A 233 -6.33 -1.83 12.18
C SER A 233 -5.28 -2.09 13.26
N ASN A 234 -4.44 -1.09 13.54
CA ASN A 234 -3.38 -1.16 14.54
C ASN A 234 -2.45 -2.39 14.39
N ILE A 235 -2.21 -2.84 13.17
CA ILE A 235 -1.24 -3.93 12.93
C ILE A 235 0.16 -3.45 13.32
N THR A 236 0.84 -4.23 14.15
CA THR A 236 2.27 -4.08 14.45
C THR A 236 3.02 -5.18 13.70
N PRO A 237 3.86 -4.84 12.71
CA PRO A 237 4.67 -5.81 12.00
C PRO A 237 5.62 -6.56 12.93
N TYR A 238 6.00 -7.77 12.56
CA TYR A 238 6.93 -8.56 13.37
C TYR A 238 8.31 -7.89 13.46
N ASN A 239 8.82 -7.37 12.34
CA ASN A 239 9.93 -6.42 12.35
C ASN A 239 9.38 -5.01 12.46
N THR A 240 9.45 -4.43 13.65
CA THR A 240 8.83 -3.12 13.97
C THR A 240 9.51 -1.91 13.32
N THR A 241 10.65 -2.11 12.64
CA THR A 241 11.44 -1.02 12.06
C THR A 241 11.50 -1.08 10.54
N SER A 242 11.71 -2.27 9.98
CA SER A 242 12.05 -2.48 8.57
C SER A 242 11.51 -3.80 8.00
N PRO A 243 10.19 -4.06 8.06
CA PRO A 243 9.64 -5.30 7.52
C PRO A 243 9.86 -5.36 6.00
N ASN A 244 10.15 -6.56 5.49
CA ASN A 244 10.28 -6.80 4.06
C ASN A 244 9.58 -8.11 3.70
N ASN A 245 8.83 -8.09 2.59
CA ASN A 245 8.04 -9.23 2.12
C ASN A 245 7.05 -9.75 3.17
N GLU A 246 6.56 -8.91 4.08
CA GLU A 246 5.61 -9.32 5.12
C GLU A 246 4.17 -9.17 4.63
N LEU A 247 3.38 -10.22 4.82
CA LEU A 247 1.93 -10.21 4.70
C LEU A 247 1.33 -10.26 6.10
N ASN A 248 0.42 -9.36 6.43
CA ASN A 248 -0.41 -9.47 7.62
C ASN A 248 -1.81 -8.88 7.35
N ILE A 249 -2.81 -9.75 7.40
CA ILE A 249 -4.23 -9.40 7.28
C ILE A 249 -4.89 -9.70 8.63
N GLY A 250 -5.17 -8.64 9.39
CA GLY A 250 -5.88 -8.70 10.67
C GLY A 250 -5.24 -9.57 11.76
N ASN A 251 -3.96 -9.91 11.64
CA ASN A 251 -3.27 -10.93 12.45
C ASN A 251 -3.87 -12.35 12.35
N TRP A 252 -4.65 -12.62 11.30
CA TRP A 252 -5.28 -13.92 11.03
C TRP A 252 -4.61 -14.65 9.89
N ILE A 253 -4.18 -13.90 8.87
CA ILE A 253 -3.38 -14.42 7.76
C ILE A 253 -2.06 -13.66 7.80
N VAL A 254 -0.99 -14.39 8.04
CA VAL A 254 0.36 -13.82 8.06
C VAL A 254 1.22 -14.51 7.03
N GLY A 255 2.31 -13.89 6.62
CA GLY A 255 3.21 -14.51 5.68
C GLY A 255 4.51 -13.75 5.52
N ASN A 256 5.53 -14.47 5.04
CA ASN A 256 6.82 -13.92 4.68
C ASN A 256 7.52 -14.83 3.67
N ASN A 257 8.26 -14.24 2.74
CA ASN A 257 9.07 -14.97 1.74
C ASN A 257 8.32 -16.12 1.03
N GLY A 258 7.04 -15.89 0.69
CA GLY A 258 6.21 -16.87 0.00
C GLY A 258 5.77 -18.06 0.87
N THR A 259 5.70 -17.88 2.18
CA THR A 259 5.10 -18.80 3.15
C THR A 259 3.88 -18.14 3.77
N ILE A 260 2.80 -18.89 3.98
CA ILE A 260 1.54 -18.41 4.57
C ILE A 260 1.28 -19.10 5.90
N GLY A 261 0.77 -18.33 6.86
CA GLY A 261 0.31 -18.76 8.16
C GLY A 261 -1.16 -18.40 8.33
N ILE A 262 -1.98 -19.36 8.78
CA ILE A 262 -3.38 -19.15 9.17
C ILE A 262 -3.50 -19.32 10.68
N GLY A 263 -4.00 -18.28 11.34
CA GLY A 263 -4.13 -18.20 12.79
C GLY A 263 -3.25 -17.12 13.43
N THR A 264 -3.27 -17.05 14.75
CA THR A 264 -2.51 -16.03 15.50
C THR A 264 -1.12 -16.53 15.87
N PHE A 265 -0.10 -15.92 15.26
CA PHE A 265 1.31 -16.19 15.51
C PHE A 265 1.94 -15.06 16.33
N THR A 266 2.69 -15.42 17.37
CA THR A 266 3.40 -14.47 18.26
C THR A 266 4.77 -14.06 17.73
N ALA A 267 5.27 -14.77 16.71
CA ALA A 267 6.51 -14.50 16.01
C ALA A 267 6.28 -14.64 14.49
N GLN A 268 7.20 -14.08 13.70
CA GLN A 268 7.19 -14.25 12.25
C GLN A 268 7.32 -15.73 11.89
N LEU A 269 6.72 -16.16 10.76
CA LEU A 269 6.89 -17.53 10.30
C LEU A 269 8.36 -17.79 9.97
N PRO A 270 8.81 -19.05 10.05
CA PRO A 270 10.20 -19.38 9.82
C PRO A 270 10.70 -18.86 8.46
N VAL A 271 11.96 -18.45 8.42
CA VAL A 271 12.59 -17.90 7.21
C VAL A 271 12.52 -18.94 6.10
N ASP A 272 12.02 -18.51 4.94
CA ASP A 272 11.77 -19.35 3.76
C ASP A 272 10.87 -20.57 4.01
N GLY A 273 10.16 -20.60 5.14
CA GLY A 273 9.31 -21.71 5.55
C GLY A 273 10.06 -22.91 6.14
N ILE A 274 11.34 -22.76 6.47
CA ILE A 274 12.15 -23.84 7.08
C ILE A 274 11.78 -23.96 8.56
N ALA A 275 11.03 -25.00 8.93
CA ALA A 275 10.60 -25.23 10.30
C ALA A 275 11.77 -25.77 11.18
N PRO A 276 11.59 -25.89 12.51
CA PRO A 276 12.65 -26.35 13.41
C PRO A 276 13.19 -27.76 13.13
N ASP A 277 12.43 -28.58 12.42
CA ASP A 277 12.82 -29.90 11.91
C ASP A 277 13.81 -29.83 10.72
N GLY A 278 14.03 -28.62 10.16
CA GLY A 278 14.86 -28.40 8.98
C GLY A 278 14.12 -28.54 7.65
N GLU A 279 12.85 -28.92 7.67
CA GLU A 279 12.04 -29.14 6.48
C GLU A 279 11.30 -27.87 6.06
N LYS A 280 10.99 -27.79 4.76
CA LYS A 280 10.41 -26.59 4.15
C LYS A 280 8.91 -26.73 3.95
N TYR A 281 8.15 -25.88 4.64
CA TYR A 281 6.70 -25.82 4.55
C TYR A 281 6.23 -24.47 3.98
N LYS A 282 5.18 -24.51 3.16
CA LYS A 282 4.58 -23.32 2.56
C LYS A 282 3.33 -22.83 3.27
N LEU A 283 2.70 -23.69 4.07
CA LEU A 283 1.49 -23.40 4.82
C LEU A 283 1.64 -23.85 6.27
N PHE A 284 1.49 -22.90 7.19
CA PHE A 284 1.43 -23.14 8.62
C PHE A 284 0.00 -22.87 9.10
N VAL A 285 -0.61 -23.82 9.81
CA VAL A 285 -1.99 -23.64 10.32
C VAL A 285 -2.00 -23.89 11.82
N LYS A 286 -2.41 -22.87 12.58
CA LYS A 286 -2.64 -23.00 14.02
C LYS A 286 -4.06 -23.49 14.29
N ASP A 287 -4.24 -24.28 15.35
CA ASP A 287 -5.53 -24.84 15.79
C ASP A 287 -6.17 -25.86 14.83
N GLY A 288 -5.39 -26.38 13.87
CA GLY A 288 -5.74 -27.54 13.04
C GLY A 288 -6.57 -27.23 11.78
N ILE A 289 -6.89 -28.28 11.02
CA ILE A 289 -7.65 -28.21 9.77
C ILE A 289 -8.82 -29.18 9.86
N ARG A 290 -10.06 -28.67 9.74
CA ARG A 290 -11.27 -29.49 9.57
C ARG A 290 -11.70 -29.45 8.11
N THR A 291 -11.81 -30.61 7.48
CA THR A 291 -12.16 -30.73 6.06
C THR A 291 -12.89 -32.04 5.80
N GLU A 292 -13.74 -32.06 4.77
CA GLU A 292 -14.45 -33.27 4.34
C GLU A 292 -13.56 -34.23 3.56
N LYS A 293 -12.48 -33.72 2.93
CA LYS A 293 -11.58 -34.54 2.11
C LYS A 293 -10.17 -33.94 2.04
N VAL A 294 -9.17 -34.81 2.08
CA VAL A 294 -7.75 -34.48 1.82
C VAL A 294 -7.20 -35.54 0.88
N LYS A 295 -6.46 -35.11 -0.14
CA LYS A 295 -5.66 -35.98 -1.00
C LYS A 295 -4.20 -35.54 -0.88
N VAL A 296 -3.32 -36.50 -0.60
CA VAL A 296 -1.87 -36.27 -0.51
C VAL A 296 -1.21 -37.02 -1.66
N ASP A 297 -0.52 -36.27 -2.53
CA ASP A 297 0.20 -36.88 -3.64
C ASP A 297 1.48 -37.57 -3.13
N ILE A 298 1.81 -38.68 -3.79
CA ILE A 298 2.99 -39.48 -3.47
C ILE A 298 3.97 -39.28 -4.62
N ALA A 299 5.13 -38.69 -4.33
CA ALA A 299 6.21 -38.61 -5.31
C ALA A 299 6.62 -40.05 -5.70
N ALA A 300 6.77 -40.30 -6.99
CA ALA A 300 6.93 -41.64 -7.58
C ALA A 300 8.10 -42.48 -6.99
N SER A 301 9.01 -41.86 -6.24
CA SER A 301 10.17 -42.48 -5.61
C SER A 301 9.93 -43.05 -4.20
N ASN A 302 8.80 -42.77 -3.54
CA ASN A 302 8.65 -43.04 -2.10
C ASN A 302 7.93 -44.34 -1.76
N GLY A 303 8.22 -45.42 -2.51
CA GLY A 303 7.99 -46.82 -2.10
C GLY A 303 6.68 -47.09 -1.38
N TRP A 304 5.61 -47.32 -2.13
CA TRP A 304 4.39 -47.92 -1.57
C TRP A 304 4.74 -49.29 -0.95
N ALA A 305 4.11 -49.65 0.16
CA ALA A 305 4.59 -50.72 1.06
C ALA A 305 4.65 -52.13 0.45
N ASP A 306 4.09 -52.34 -0.75
CA ASP A 306 3.97 -53.64 -1.45
C ASP A 306 5.26 -54.49 -1.49
N TYR A 307 6.44 -53.87 -1.35
CA TYR A 307 7.73 -54.57 -1.28
C TYR A 307 7.84 -55.56 -0.11
N VAL A 308 6.99 -55.47 0.93
CA VAL A 308 6.96 -56.42 2.05
C VAL A 308 6.62 -57.84 1.58
N PHE A 309 5.95 -57.98 0.44
CA PHE A 309 5.60 -59.27 -0.15
C PHE A 309 6.66 -59.81 -1.14
N GLU A 310 7.77 -59.11 -1.35
CA GLU A 310 8.87 -59.60 -2.18
C GLU A 310 9.57 -60.81 -1.54
N LYS A 311 10.09 -61.72 -2.36
CA LYS A 311 10.61 -63.03 -1.91
C LYS A 311 11.83 -62.90 -0.99
N ASP A 312 12.58 -61.82 -1.12
CA ASP A 312 13.78 -61.51 -0.35
C ASP A 312 13.52 -60.57 0.83
N TYR A 313 12.25 -60.22 1.10
CA TYR A 313 11.88 -59.43 2.27
C TYR A 313 12.25 -60.15 3.57
N LYS A 314 13.09 -59.50 4.39
CA LYS A 314 13.56 -60.06 5.66
C LYS A 314 12.58 -59.73 6.78
N LEU A 315 11.58 -60.57 6.95
CA LEU A 315 10.65 -60.48 8.07
C LEU A 315 11.37 -60.77 9.39
N MET A 316 11.28 -59.85 10.35
CA MET A 316 11.81 -60.03 11.71
C MET A 316 11.10 -61.19 12.40
N SER A 317 11.82 -62.07 13.11
CA SER A 317 11.17 -63.17 13.83
C SER A 317 10.30 -62.65 14.98
N LEU A 318 9.24 -63.37 15.37
CA LEU A 318 8.39 -62.98 16.50
C LEU A 318 9.16 -62.91 17.82
N ASN A 319 10.19 -63.75 17.98
CA ASN A 319 11.05 -63.73 19.16
C ASN A 319 11.90 -62.43 19.22
N ASP A 320 12.52 -62.05 18.10
CA ASP A 320 13.33 -60.82 18.03
C ASP A 320 12.45 -59.58 18.17
N LEU A 321 11.26 -59.60 17.56
CA LEU A 321 10.27 -58.53 17.69
C LEU A 321 9.83 -58.35 19.15
N SER A 322 9.56 -59.45 19.85
CA SER A 322 9.23 -59.43 21.29
C SER A 322 10.36 -58.85 22.13
N GLN A 323 11.61 -59.24 21.88
CA GLN A 323 12.77 -58.67 22.56
C GLN A 323 12.93 -57.18 22.28
N PHE A 324 12.71 -56.74 21.04
CA PHE A 324 12.76 -55.34 20.66
C PHE A 324 11.70 -54.53 21.41
N ILE A 325 10.46 -54.99 21.44
CA ILE A 325 9.36 -54.31 22.13
C ILE A 325 9.64 -54.23 23.64
N ASN A 326 10.08 -55.32 24.26
CA ASN A 326 10.41 -55.33 25.69
C ASN A 326 11.55 -54.36 26.05
N LYS A 327 12.49 -54.14 25.12
CA LYS A 327 13.61 -53.23 25.32
C LYS A 327 13.26 -51.77 25.04
N ASN A 328 12.48 -51.50 23.99
CA ASN A 328 12.29 -50.14 23.47
C ASN A 328 10.88 -49.56 23.73
N GLY A 329 9.88 -50.40 24.02
CA GLY A 329 8.51 -49.97 24.34
C GLY A 329 7.67 -49.53 23.14
N HIS A 330 8.16 -49.72 21.91
CA HIS A 330 7.44 -49.42 20.66
C HIS A 330 7.82 -50.42 19.56
N LEU A 331 7.09 -50.40 18.45
CA LEU A 331 7.40 -51.20 17.27
C LEU A 331 8.65 -50.68 16.55
N PRO A 332 9.41 -51.56 15.86
CA PRO A 332 10.51 -51.12 15.00
C PRO A 332 10.06 -50.07 13.98
N GLU A 333 10.90 -49.07 13.71
CA GLU A 333 10.69 -47.95 12.77
C GLU A 333 9.58 -46.96 13.13
N VAL A 334 8.69 -47.30 14.07
CA VAL A 334 7.67 -46.36 14.55
C VAL A 334 8.35 -45.35 15.47
N PRO A 335 8.20 -44.03 15.20
CA PRO A 335 8.82 -43.00 16.03
C PRO A 335 8.28 -43.05 17.46
N THR A 336 9.15 -42.74 18.41
CA THR A 336 8.77 -42.59 19.81
C THR A 336 7.85 -41.37 19.99
N THR A 337 7.08 -41.36 21.09
CA THR A 337 6.26 -40.19 21.45
C THR A 337 7.09 -38.90 21.52
N LYS A 338 8.35 -39.00 21.99
CA LYS A 338 9.25 -37.85 22.07
C LYS A 338 9.60 -37.31 20.68
N GLU A 339 10.02 -38.19 19.77
CA GLU A 339 10.35 -37.80 18.39
C GLU A 339 9.13 -37.21 17.66
N ALA A 340 7.93 -37.78 17.86
CA ALA A 340 6.70 -37.28 17.28
C ALA A 340 6.28 -35.90 17.78
N ILE A 341 6.53 -35.60 19.06
CA ILE A 341 6.27 -34.27 19.64
C ILE A 341 7.29 -33.24 19.14
N GLU A 342 8.56 -33.65 19.02
CA GLU A 342 9.66 -32.76 18.63
C GLU A 342 9.62 -32.41 17.13
N ASN A 343 9.36 -33.40 16.26
CA ASN A 343 9.48 -33.23 14.80
C ASN A 343 8.13 -33.27 14.06
N GLY A 344 7.03 -33.58 14.74
CA GLY A 344 5.76 -33.85 14.09
C GLY A 344 5.74 -35.22 13.40
N ILE A 345 4.63 -35.51 12.70
CA ILE A 345 4.45 -36.75 11.94
C ILE A 345 3.94 -36.41 10.55
N GLU A 346 4.67 -36.84 9.54
CA GLU A 346 4.24 -36.76 8.15
C GLU A 346 3.11 -37.76 7.87
N LEU A 347 1.91 -37.25 7.57
CA LEU A 347 0.70 -38.07 7.39
C LEU A 347 0.87 -39.17 6.34
N LYS A 348 1.56 -38.85 5.24
CA LYS A 348 1.86 -39.80 4.16
C LYS A 348 2.76 -40.92 4.65
N GLU A 349 3.85 -40.59 5.33
CA GLU A 349 4.85 -41.56 5.79
C GLU A 349 4.30 -42.47 6.87
N MET A 350 3.51 -41.90 7.80
CA MET A 350 2.81 -42.70 8.80
C MET A 350 1.81 -43.67 8.16
N ASN A 351 1.06 -43.25 7.13
CA ASN A 351 0.15 -44.16 6.43
C ASN A 351 0.89 -45.30 5.71
N ILE A 352 2.05 -45.02 5.09
CA ILE A 352 2.88 -46.06 4.46
C ILE A 352 3.47 -47.01 5.51
N LEU A 353 3.96 -46.47 6.63
CA LEU A 353 4.50 -47.28 7.73
C LEU A 353 3.43 -48.15 8.37
N LEU A 354 2.22 -47.62 8.60
CA LEU A 354 1.09 -48.39 9.09
C LEU A 354 0.72 -49.52 8.11
N LEU A 355 0.70 -49.24 6.81
CA LEU A 355 0.46 -50.26 5.79
C LEU A 355 1.53 -51.36 5.84
N LYS A 356 2.82 -50.99 5.90
CA LYS A 356 3.94 -51.94 6.09
C LYS A 356 3.73 -52.83 7.30
N LYS A 357 3.36 -52.26 8.46
CA LYS A 357 3.15 -53.05 9.69
C LYS A 357 1.95 -53.99 9.59
N VAL A 358 0.90 -53.60 8.85
CA VAL A 358 -0.24 -54.48 8.55
C VAL A 358 0.18 -55.65 7.65
N GLU A 359 1.04 -55.42 6.66
CA GLU A 359 1.55 -56.46 5.76
C GLU A 359 2.50 -57.43 6.48
N GLU A 360 3.42 -56.93 7.33
CA GLU A 360 4.28 -57.76 8.19
C GLU A 360 3.45 -58.64 9.15
N LEU A 361 2.43 -58.05 9.78
CA LEU A 361 1.49 -58.81 10.61
C LEU A 361 0.76 -59.89 9.81
N THR A 362 0.37 -59.59 8.57
CA THR A 362 -0.29 -60.55 7.68
C THR A 362 0.65 -61.73 7.36
N LEU A 363 1.94 -61.49 7.12
CA LEU A 363 2.92 -62.55 6.92
C LEU A 363 3.10 -63.43 8.17
N HIS A 364 3.16 -62.83 9.36
CA HIS A 364 3.20 -63.58 10.62
C HIS A 364 1.96 -64.46 10.82
N LEU A 365 0.77 -63.96 10.51
CA LEU A 365 -0.48 -64.73 10.59
C LEU A 365 -0.49 -65.91 9.60
N ILE A 366 -0.01 -65.70 8.37
CA ILE A 366 0.13 -66.79 7.38
C ILE A 366 1.09 -67.86 7.89
N GLN A 367 2.24 -67.47 8.46
CA GLN A 367 3.21 -68.40 9.03
C GLN A 367 2.63 -69.16 10.23
N GLN A 368 1.98 -68.46 11.15
CA GLN A 368 1.33 -69.08 12.31
C GLN A 368 0.23 -70.07 11.89
N ASN A 369 -0.56 -69.74 10.86
CA ASN A 369 -1.57 -70.66 10.35
C ASN A 369 -0.95 -71.93 9.73
N LYS A 370 0.18 -71.81 9.02
CA LYS A 370 0.92 -72.97 8.52
C LYS A 370 1.40 -73.87 9.66
N GLU A 371 1.94 -73.28 10.71
CA GLU A 371 2.38 -74.02 11.91
C GLU A 371 1.21 -74.70 12.61
N LEU A 372 0.07 -74.03 12.77
CA LEU A 372 -1.15 -74.61 13.35
C LEU A 372 -1.69 -75.79 12.53
N VAL A 373 -1.68 -75.68 11.19
CA VAL A 373 -2.07 -76.78 10.31
C VAL A 373 -1.11 -77.97 10.48
N SER A 374 0.19 -77.73 10.47
CA SER A 374 1.21 -78.77 10.67
C SER A 374 1.06 -79.46 12.02
N GLN A 375 0.87 -78.69 13.10
CA GLN A 375 0.63 -79.24 14.44
C GLN A 375 -0.66 -80.06 14.50
N LYS A 376 -1.73 -79.63 13.81
CA LYS A 376 -2.99 -80.37 13.75
C LYS A 376 -2.83 -81.71 13.02
N GLU A 377 -2.07 -81.74 11.94
CA GLU A 377 -1.73 -82.97 11.20
C GLU A 377 -0.89 -83.92 12.06
N GLU A 378 0.12 -83.41 12.76
CA GLU A 378 0.95 -84.20 13.68
C GLU A 378 0.13 -84.77 14.85
N ILE A 379 -0.75 -83.96 15.45
CA ILE A 379 -1.67 -84.41 16.50
C ILE A 379 -2.62 -85.50 15.97
N GLN A 380 -3.08 -85.41 14.72
CA GLN A 380 -3.89 -86.47 14.11
C GLN A 380 -3.10 -87.76 13.89
N ALA A 381 -1.84 -87.66 13.45
CA ALA A 381 -0.95 -88.81 13.28
C ALA A 381 -0.68 -89.52 14.62
N LEU A 382 -0.30 -88.75 15.66
CA LEU A 382 -0.07 -89.28 17.01
C LEU A 382 -1.32 -89.94 17.60
N LYS A 383 -2.50 -89.34 17.40
CA LYS A 383 -3.78 -89.95 17.83
C LYS A 383 -4.07 -91.27 17.12
N LYS A 384 -3.64 -91.43 15.87
CA LYS A 384 -3.80 -92.67 15.11
C LYS A 384 -2.86 -93.76 15.63
N GLU A 385 -1.60 -93.43 15.93
CA GLU A 385 -0.62 -94.37 16.51
C GLU A 385 -1.03 -94.86 17.90
N ILE A 386 -1.54 -93.98 18.76
CA ILE A 386 -2.06 -94.36 20.09
C ILE A 386 -3.25 -95.32 19.95
N ARG A 387 -4.12 -95.12 18.95
CA ARG A 387 -5.28 -95.99 18.70
C ARG A 387 -4.92 -97.35 18.11
N SER A 388 -3.77 -97.49 17.44
CA SER A 388 -3.28 -98.78 16.93
C SER A 388 -2.38 -99.53 17.92
N SER A 389 -2.03 -98.91 19.05
CA SER A 389 -1.16 -99.48 20.09
C SER A 389 -1.94 -99.96 21.33
N ASN A 390 -3.27 -99.80 21.33
CA ASN A 390 -4.23 -100.44 22.24
C ASN A 390 -5.03 -101.46 21.43
#